data_AF-A0A7V4EK35-F1
#
_entry.id   AF-A0A7V4EK35-F1
#
_cell.length_a   1.000
_cell.length_b   1.000
_cell.length_c   1.000
_cell.angle_alpha   90.00
_cell.angle_beta   90.00
_cell.angle_gamma   90.00
#
_symmetry.space_group_name_H-M   'P 1'
#
loop_
_entity.id
_entity.type
_entity.pdbx_description
1 polymer ?
#
loop_
_entity_poly.entity_id
_entity_poly.type
_entity_poly.pdbx_seq_one_letter_code
_entity_poly.pdbx_strand_id
1 'polypeptide(L)'
;MRSLEDLEKLHRECRIIIESLPAGPEAQEVRETVMTLEDFASPETAPGEELLLVSFSHSDDPAIRRLRDSAGLKPPGGAAVVRVYPTPAEMPPGIRRLFRGETAGITFLTRYIAIWTEGRSDEETADLLSHELAHAYVLSLLGLEANRLPQWFHEGSALYLSGGKTQYISHQDYGHTRVSWSPRDYNEWRRAFRYLDRRFGAEETEWFIRKAIETRDAEGALRKVFGLSGYPELARLARRRWLLEQTARAGAILGALGLAAYLLRLRALRERREMLEDDEMRW
;
A
#
# COMPACT_ATOMS: atom_id res chain seq x y z
N MET A 1 -15.56 -16.68 -8.00
CA MET A 1 -14.73 -16.27 -9.15
C MET A 1 -13.49 -17.14 -9.22
N ARG A 2 -13.46 -18.10 -10.13
CA ARG A 2 -12.33 -19.02 -10.37
C ARG A 2 -11.86 -19.02 -11.83
N SER A 3 -12.68 -18.50 -12.74
CA SER A 3 -12.43 -18.48 -14.18
C SER A 3 -13.05 -17.24 -14.83
N LEU A 4 -12.69 -16.99 -16.09
CA LEU A 4 -13.37 -15.98 -16.91
C LEU A 4 -14.83 -16.35 -17.18
N GLU A 5 -15.14 -17.65 -17.29
CA GLU A 5 -16.52 -18.12 -17.46
C GLU A 5 -17.41 -17.77 -16.25
N ASP A 6 -16.88 -17.90 -15.03
CA ASP A 6 -17.57 -17.43 -13.82
C ASP A 6 -17.86 -15.91 -13.88
N LEU A 7 -16.93 -15.15 -14.48
CA LEU A 7 -17.02 -13.69 -14.56
C LEU A 7 -18.07 -13.27 -15.59
N GLU A 8 -18.07 -13.90 -16.76
CA GLU A 8 -19.09 -13.71 -17.78
C GLU A 8 -20.49 -14.09 -17.27
N LYS A 9 -20.59 -15.17 -16.49
CA LYS A 9 -21.84 -15.56 -15.85
C LYS A 9 -22.31 -14.47 -14.90
N LEU A 10 -21.43 -13.96 -14.03
CA LEU A 10 -21.75 -12.86 -13.11
C LEU A 10 -22.20 -11.62 -13.88
N HIS A 11 -21.52 -11.25 -14.97
CA HIS A 11 -21.90 -10.12 -15.80
C HIS A 11 -23.33 -10.25 -16.35
N ARG A 12 -23.68 -11.43 -16.88
CA ARG A 12 -25.06 -11.71 -17.34
C ARG A 12 -26.09 -11.63 -16.20
N GLU A 13 -25.76 -12.16 -15.03
CA GLU A 13 -26.63 -12.09 -13.85
C GLU A 13 -26.85 -10.66 -13.37
N CYS A 14 -25.79 -9.82 -13.36
CA CYS A 14 -25.90 -8.40 -13.06
C CYS A 14 -26.84 -7.68 -14.02
N ARG A 15 -26.74 -7.94 -15.34
CA ARG A 15 -27.66 -7.37 -16.34
C ARG A 15 -29.13 -7.71 -16.05
N ILE A 16 -29.42 -8.98 -15.79
CA ILE A 16 -30.77 -9.44 -15.45
C ILE A 16 -31.29 -8.70 -14.20
N ILE A 17 -30.44 -8.55 -13.17
CA ILE A 17 -30.82 -7.84 -11.95
C ILE A 17 -31.13 -6.37 -12.28
N ILE A 18 -30.26 -5.67 -13.01
CA ILE A 18 -30.45 -4.26 -13.36
C ILE A 18 -31.76 -4.04 -14.13
N GLU A 19 -32.07 -4.90 -15.09
CA GLU A 19 -33.31 -4.85 -15.87
C GLU A 19 -34.56 -5.15 -15.02
N SER A 20 -34.42 -5.97 -13.96
CA SER A 20 -35.52 -6.33 -13.06
C SER A 20 -35.79 -5.31 -11.95
N LEU A 21 -34.84 -4.44 -11.62
CA LEU A 21 -34.99 -3.47 -10.55
C LEU A 21 -36.04 -2.42 -10.90
N PRO A 22 -36.93 -2.04 -9.96
CA PRO A 22 -37.92 -0.99 -10.22
C PRO A 22 -37.26 0.35 -10.50
N ALA A 23 -37.95 1.20 -11.26
CA ALA A 23 -37.57 2.59 -11.42
C ALA A 23 -37.97 3.36 -10.15
N GLY A 24 -37.02 4.04 -9.51
CA GLY A 24 -37.29 4.85 -8.32
C GLY A 24 -36.04 5.09 -7.47
N PRO A 25 -36.07 6.12 -6.61
CA PRO A 25 -34.92 6.48 -5.78
C PRO A 25 -34.53 5.39 -4.78
N GLU A 26 -35.49 4.58 -4.31
CA GLU A 26 -35.26 3.49 -3.35
C GLU A 26 -34.38 2.35 -3.92
N ALA A 27 -34.42 2.13 -5.23
CA ALA A 27 -33.62 1.11 -5.91
C ALA A 27 -32.30 1.67 -6.47
N GLN A 28 -32.06 2.98 -6.36
CA GLN A 28 -30.95 3.64 -7.04
C GLN A 28 -29.59 3.17 -6.52
N GLU A 29 -29.41 3.07 -5.20
CA GLU A 29 -28.16 2.62 -4.59
C GLU A 29 -27.83 1.16 -4.96
N VAL A 30 -28.84 0.30 -4.97
CA VAL A 30 -28.70 -1.11 -5.39
C VAL A 30 -28.37 -1.17 -6.87
N ARG A 31 -29.11 -0.43 -7.71
CA ARG A 31 -28.87 -0.36 -9.16
C ARG A 31 -27.45 0.09 -9.45
N GLU A 32 -27.00 1.15 -8.79
CA GLU A 32 -25.63 1.62 -8.88
C GLU A 32 -24.68 0.47 -8.51
N THR A 33 -24.77 -0.07 -7.29
CA THR A 33 -23.88 -1.15 -6.83
C THR A 33 -23.78 -2.30 -7.82
N VAL A 34 -24.90 -2.74 -8.39
CA VAL A 34 -24.94 -3.83 -9.39
C VAL A 34 -24.32 -3.40 -10.72
N MET A 35 -24.51 -2.15 -11.18
CA MET A 35 -23.82 -1.62 -12.37
C MET A 35 -22.30 -1.55 -12.19
N THR A 36 -21.80 -1.16 -11.00
CA THR A 36 -20.34 -1.25 -10.74
C THR A 36 -19.87 -2.68 -10.83
N LEU A 37 -20.62 -3.61 -10.26
CA LEU A 37 -20.25 -5.02 -10.29
C LEU A 37 -20.28 -5.58 -11.71
N GLU A 38 -21.26 -5.16 -12.52
CA GLU A 38 -21.34 -5.47 -13.94
C GLU A 38 -20.10 -4.99 -14.70
N ASP A 39 -19.67 -3.75 -14.46
CA ASP A 39 -18.46 -3.17 -15.07
C ASP A 39 -17.21 -4.00 -14.73
N PHE A 40 -17.05 -4.38 -13.46
CA PHE A 40 -15.94 -5.25 -13.04
C PHE A 40 -16.02 -6.65 -13.68
N ALA A 41 -17.25 -7.17 -13.85
CA ALA A 41 -17.50 -8.49 -14.40
C ALA A 41 -17.49 -8.53 -15.94
N SER A 42 -17.44 -7.37 -16.60
CA SER A 42 -17.46 -7.33 -18.05
C SER A 42 -16.31 -8.17 -18.64
N PRO A 43 -16.56 -9.00 -19.66
CA PRO A 43 -15.48 -9.63 -20.42
C PRO A 43 -14.80 -8.65 -21.39
N GLU A 44 -15.45 -7.52 -21.68
CA GLU A 44 -14.93 -6.51 -22.60
C GLU A 44 -13.94 -5.59 -21.88
N THR A 45 -12.79 -5.35 -22.51
CA THR A 45 -11.74 -4.46 -22.01
C THR A 45 -11.59 -3.26 -22.92
N ALA A 46 -11.34 -2.08 -22.34
CA ALA A 46 -10.96 -0.89 -23.10
C ALA A 46 -9.56 -1.06 -23.74
N PRO A 47 -9.18 -0.27 -24.76
CA PRO A 47 -7.83 -0.29 -25.31
C PRO A 47 -6.76 -0.04 -24.23
N GLY A 48 -5.82 -0.97 -24.09
CA GLY A 48 -4.75 -0.91 -23.10
C GLY A 48 -5.18 -1.26 -21.67
N GLU A 49 -6.45 -1.62 -21.45
CA GLU A 49 -6.87 -2.20 -20.19
C GLU A 49 -6.43 -3.66 -20.07
N GLU A 50 -6.00 -4.05 -18.87
CA GLU A 50 -5.76 -5.46 -18.53
C GLU A 50 -6.80 -5.97 -17.53
N LEU A 51 -7.29 -7.18 -17.77
CA LEU A 51 -8.14 -7.94 -16.85
C LEU A 51 -7.36 -9.15 -16.33
N LEU A 52 -7.15 -9.21 -15.02
CA LEU A 52 -6.41 -10.28 -14.35
C LEU A 52 -7.29 -10.99 -13.33
N LEU A 53 -7.14 -12.31 -13.24
CA LEU A 53 -7.68 -13.12 -12.14
C LEU A 53 -6.54 -13.57 -11.24
N VAL A 54 -6.42 -12.95 -10.07
CA VAL A 54 -5.32 -13.22 -9.13
C VAL A 54 -5.77 -14.22 -8.07
N SER A 55 -5.31 -15.47 -8.17
CA SER A 55 -5.67 -16.56 -7.26
C SER A 55 -5.12 -16.32 -5.84
N PHE A 56 -5.99 -16.24 -4.84
CA PHE A 56 -5.55 -16.07 -3.45
C PHE A 56 -4.74 -17.27 -2.92
N SER A 57 -4.98 -18.48 -3.44
CA SER A 57 -4.26 -19.68 -3.01
C SER A 57 -2.92 -19.88 -3.71
N HIS A 58 -2.68 -19.25 -4.86
CA HIS A 58 -1.53 -19.59 -5.73
C HIS A 58 -0.71 -18.38 -6.19
N SER A 59 -1.18 -17.15 -5.97
CA SER A 59 -0.43 -15.96 -6.37
C SER A 59 0.92 -15.88 -5.67
N ASP A 60 1.90 -15.36 -6.40
CA ASP A 60 3.22 -15.01 -5.89
C ASP A 60 3.32 -13.55 -5.44
N ASP A 61 2.24 -12.78 -5.51
CA ASP A 61 2.17 -11.42 -5.00
C ASP A 61 2.67 -11.35 -3.54
N PRO A 62 3.55 -10.40 -3.18
CA PRO A 62 4.15 -10.32 -1.85
C PRO A 62 3.13 -10.28 -0.71
N ALA A 63 2.07 -9.48 -0.83
CA ALA A 63 1.06 -9.36 0.21
C ALA A 63 0.25 -10.65 0.37
N ILE A 64 -0.15 -11.27 -0.74
CA ILE A 64 -0.87 -12.56 -0.72
C ILE A 64 -0.01 -13.64 -0.09
N ARG A 65 1.27 -13.77 -0.50
CA ARG A 65 2.20 -14.75 0.06
C ARG A 65 2.37 -14.56 1.56
N ARG A 66 2.56 -13.34 2.02
CA ARG A 66 2.75 -13.06 3.47
C ARG A 66 1.49 -13.36 4.27
N LEU A 67 0.30 -13.04 3.76
CA LEU A 67 -0.95 -13.40 4.42
C LEU A 67 -1.18 -14.91 4.46
N ARG A 68 -0.94 -15.61 3.35
CA ARG A 68 -1.18 -17.05 3.19
C ARG A 68 -0.14 -17.90 3.93
N ASP A 69 1.13 -17.65 3.66
CA ASP A 69 2.24 -18.54 4.04
C ASP A 69 2.82 -18.16 5.40
N SER A 70 3.12 -16.87 5.59
CA SER A 70 3.81 -16.40 6.80
C SER A 70 2.85 -16.17 7.96
N ALA A 71 1.80 -15.37 7.77
CA ALA A 71 0.75 -15.18 8.76
C ALA A 71 -0.08 -16.47 8.95
N GLY A 72 -0.14 -17.34 7.94
CA GLY A 72 -0.85 -18.61 8.00
C GLY A 72 -2.37 -18.46 7.96
N LEU A 73 -2.88 -17.40 7.32
CA LEU A 73 -4.32 -17.23 7.10
C LEU A 73 -4.78 -18.13 5.97
N LYS A 74 -5.90 -18.83 6.17
CA LYS A 74 -6.51 -19.63 5.10
C LYS A 74 -6.84 -18.73 3.90
N PRO A 75 -6.47 -19.11 2.67
CA PRO A 75 -6.82 -18.33 1.49
C PRO A 75 -8.34 -18.28 1.29
N PRO A 76 -8.91 -17.10 0.97
CA PRO A 76 -10.28 -17.01 0.51
C PRO A 76 -10.53 -17.88 -0.71
N GLY A 77 -11.78 -18.31 -0.89
CA GLY A 77 -12.15 -19.09 -2.07
C GLY A 77 -12.08 -18.25 -3.36
N GLY A 78 -11.34 -18.76 -4.35
CA GLY A 78 -11.26 -18.19 -5.70
C GLY A 78 -10.14 -17.16 -5.87
N ALA A 79 -10.40 -16.17 -6.70
CA ALA A 79 -9.47 -15.11 -7.10
C ALA A 79 -10.05 -13.72 -6.83
N ALA A 80 -9.15 -12.72 -6.76
CA ALA A 80 -9.47 -11.32 -6.99
C ALA A 80 -9.64 -11.08 -8.49
N VAL A 81 -10.58 -10.21 -8.85
CA VAL A 81 -10.75 -9.68 -10.21
C VAL A 81 -10.07 -8.33 -10.24
N VAL A 82 -9.05 -8.17 -11.07
CA VAL A 82 -8.26 -6.94 -11.16
C VAL A 82 -8.44 -6.34 -12.54
N ARG A 83 -8.82 -5.06 -12.59
CA ARG A 83 -8.83 -4.25 -13.79
C ARG A 83 -7.78 -3.15 -13.70
N VAL A 84 -6.85 -3.16 -14.65
CA VAL A 84 -5.74 -2.21 -14.73
C VAL A 84 -6.00 -1.30 -15.91
N TYR A 85 -6.20 -0.02 -15.65
CA TYR A 85 -6.50 0.98 -16.66
C TYR A 85 -5.26 1.83 -16.99
N PRO A 86 -5.04 2.23 -18.25
CA PRO A 86 -4.01 3.21 -18.57
C PRO A 86 -4.28 4.53 -17.85
N THR A 87 -5.50 5.05 -18.00
CA THR A 87 -5.93 6.33 -17.42
C THR A 87 -7.31 6.20 -16.76
N PRO A 88 -7.67 7.10 -15.82
CA PRO A 88 -9.03 7.14 -15.27
C PRO A 88 -10.13 7.40 -16.33
N ALA A 89 -9.78 7.99 -17.47
CA ALA A 89 -10.72 8.28 -18.56
C ALA A 89 -11.19 7.03 -19.31
N GLU A 90 -10.47 5.92 -19.19
CA GLU A 90 -10.85 4.61 -19.76
C GLU A 90 -11.75 3.80 -18.82
N MET A 91 -11.89 4.21 -17.55
CA MET A 91 -12.72 3.47 -16.59
C MET A 91 -14.21 3.60 -16.93
N PRO A 92 -14.98 2.50 -16.95
CA PRO A 92 -16.42 2.58 -17.13
C PRO A 92 -17.09 3.34 -15.95
N PRO A 93 -18.28 3.92 -16.14
CA PRO A 93 -18.87 4.87 -15.18
C PRO A 93 -19.05 4.30 -13.76
N GLY A 94 -19.40 3.02 -13.62
CA GLY A 94 -19.59 2.37 -12.34
C GLY A 94 -18.29 2.16 -11.58
N ILE A 95 -17.17 1.92 -12.26
CA ILE A 95 -15.85 1.87 -11.62
C ILE A 95 -15.34 3.30 -11.35
N ARG A 96 -15.43 4.19 -12.34
CA ARG A 96 -14.89 5.56 -12.25
C ARG A 96 -15.40 6.33 -11.05
N ARG A 97 -16.69 6.20 -10.70
CA ARG A 97 -17.28 6.91 -9.55
C ARG A 97 -16.76 6.48 -8.19
N LEU A 98 -16.13 5.31 -8.09
CA LEU A 98 -15.47 4.85 -6.86
C LEU A 98 -14.17 5.63 -6.60
N PHE A 99 -13.55 6.14 -7.65
CA PHE A 99 -12.38 7.00 -7.55
C PHE A 99 -12.81 8.43 -7.19
N ARG A 100 -12.57 8.82 -5.94
CA ARG A 100 -12.72 10.20 -5.47
C ARG A 100 -11.34 10.81 -5.21
N GLY A 101 -11.15 12.06 -5.64
CA GLY A 101 -9.88 12.77 -5.47
C GLY A 101 -8.74 12.12 -6.24
N GLU A 102 -7.57 12.00 -5.61
CA GLU A 102 -6.32 11.51 -6.22
C GLU A 102 -6.06 10.01 -5.97
N THR A 103 -7.11 9.22 -5.72
CA THR A 103 -6.98 7.78 -5.43
C THR A 103 -6.44 7.02 -6.65
N ALA A 104 -5.46 6.14 -6.45
CA ALA A 104 -4.79 5.41 -7.53
C ALA A 104 -5.33 3.98 -7.71
N GLY A 105 -5.88 3.39 -6.66
CA GLY A 105 -6.41 2.04 -6.62
C GLY A 105 -7.55 1.91 -5.61
N ILE A 106 -8.41 0.94 -5.84
CA ILE A 106 -9.56 0.65 -4.99
C ILE A 106 -9.84 -0.84 -4.95
N THR A 107 -10.35 -1.29 -3.81
CA THR A 107 -10.94 -2.62 -3.63
C THR A 107 -12.43 -2.48 -3.32
N PHE A 108 -13.27 -3.04 -4.18
CA PHE A 108 -14.73 -3.03 -4.11
C PHE A 108 -15.29 -4.41 -3.80
N LEU A 109 -16.37 -4.46 -3.00
CA LEU A 109 -17.09 -5.68 -2.59
C LEU A 109 -16.18 -6.89 -2.36
N THR A 110 -15.16 -6.70 -1.53
CA THR A 110 -14.17 -7.70 -1.08
C THR A 110 -13.13 -8.19 -2.07
N ARG A 111 -13.34 -8.16 -3.39
CA ARG A 111 -12.43 -8.85 -4.34
C ARG A 111 -12.30 -8.23 -5.73
N TYR A 112 -12.96 -7.11 -5.97
CA TYR A 112 -12.96 -6.44 -7.26
C TYR A 112 -12.04 -5.22 -7.16
N ILE A 113 -10.92 -5.26 -7.85
CA ILE A 113 -9.86 -4.27 -7.76
C ILE A 113 -9.82 -3.48 -9.06
N ALA A 114 -9.75 -2.16 -8.96
CA ALA A 114 -9.39 -1.31 -10.09
C ALA A 114 -8.19 -0.44 -9.73
N ILE A 115 -7.24 -0.29 -10.65
CA ILE A 115 -6.10 0.62 -10.53
C ILE A 115 -5.87 1.36 -11.84
N TRP A 116 -5.13 2.47 -11.83
CA TRP A 116 -4.64 3.11 -13.05
C TRP A 116 -3.15 3.45 -13.02
N THR A 117 -2.49 3.39 -14.18
CA THR A 117 -1.02 3.33 -14.27
C THR A 117 -0.35 4.58 -14.83
N GLU A 118 -1.09 5.50 -15.48
CA GLU A 118 -0.50 6.69 -16.11
C GLU A 118 0.46 7.46 -15.19
N GLY A 119 1.69 7.61 -15.69
CA GLY A 119 2.78 8.33 -15.05
C GLY A 119 3.34 7.67 -13.80
N ARG A 120 3.01 6.42 -13.49
CA ARG A 120 3.59 5.62 -12.40
C ARG A 120 4.71 4.73 -12.93
N SER A 121 5.68 4.42 -12.09
CA SER A 121 6.67 3.39 -12.42
C SER A 121 6.05 2.00 -12.29
N ASP A 122 6.70 0.99 -12.88
CA ASP A 122 6.33 -0.41 -12.70
C ASP A 122 6.36 -0.81 -11.23
N GLU A 123 7.33 -0.27 -10.46
CA GLU A 123 7.43 -0.50 -9.02
C GLU A 123 6.26 0.11 -8.25
N GLU A 124 5.88 1.37 -8.53
CA GLU A 124 4.73 2.01 -7.89
C GLU A 124 3.43 1.27 -8.24
N THR A 125 3.32 0.79 -9.48
CA THR A 125 2.16 0.01 -9.95
C THR A 125 2.07 -1.34 -9.27
N ALA A 126 3.20 -2.06 -9.14
CA ALA A 126 3.26 -3.35 -8.44
C ALA A 126 2.93 -3.21 -6.96
N ASP A 127 3.48 -2.19 -6.28
CA ASP A 127 3.19 -1.92 -4.86
C ASP A 127 1.71 -1.54 -4.64
N LEU A 128 1.15 -0.73 -5.54
CA LEU A 128 -0.27 -0.37 -5.52
C LEU A 128 -1.17 -1.59 -5.70
N LEU A 129 -0.86 -2.45 -6.69
CA LEU A 129 -1.60 -3.68 -6.91
C LEU A 129 -1.52 -4.61 -5.69
N SER A 130 -0.32 -4.80 -5.14
CA SER A 130 -0.12 -5.63 -3.95
C SER A 130 -0.87 -5.09 -2.72
N HIS A 131 -0.95 -3.75 -2.59
CA HIS A 131 -1.76 -3.09 -1.55
C HIS A 131 -3.25 -3.40 -1.69
N GLU A 132 -3.82 -3.27 -2.89
CA GLU A 132 -5.22 -3.62 -3.13
C GLU A 132 -5.49 -5.14 -2.99
N LEU A 133 -4.54 -5.98 -3.39
CA LEU A 133 -4.65 -7.43 -3.18
C LEU A 133 -4.66 -7.81 -1.70
N ALA A 134 -3.91 -7.08 -0.85
CA ALA A 134 -3.97 -7.25 0.59
C ALA A 134 -5.38 -6.95 1.12
N HIS A 135 -5.97 -5.82 0.71
CA HIS A 135 -7.35 -5.47 1.04
C HIS A 135 -8.32 -6.56 0.57
N ALA A 136 -8.20 -7.00 -0.68
CA ALA A 136 -9.10 -8.01 -1.22
C ALA A 136 -9.04 -9.34 -0.46
N TYR A 137 -7.84 -9.78 -0.08
CA TYR A 137 -7.64 -10.99 0.70
C TYR A 137 -8.31 -10.86 2.08
N VAL A 138 -8.03 -9.77 2.81
CA VAL A 138 -8.53 -9.53 4.17
C VAL A 138 -10.05 -9.34 4.17
N LEU A 139 -10.58 -8.50 3.28
CA LEU A 139 -12.02 -8.25 3.17
C LEU A 139 -12.78 -9.52 2.77
N SER A 140 -12.20 -10.37 1.91
CA SER A 140 -12.81 -11.66 1.56
C SER A 140 -12.89 -12.64 2.74
N LEU A 141 -12.01 -12.53 3.74
CA LEU A 141 -12.10 -13.31 4.98
C LEU A 141 -13.11 -12.74 5.97
N LEU A 142 -13.19 -11.41 6.06
CA LEU A 142 -14.06 -10.73 7.02
C LEU A 142 -15.53 -10.69 6.56
N GLY A 143 -15.77 -10.65 5.24
CA GLY A 143 -17.11 -10.51 4.68
C GLY A 143 -17.84 -9.28 5.22
N LEU A 144 -19.07 -9.47 5.70
CA LEU A 144 -19.91 -8.40 6.25
C LEU A 144 -19.36 -7.77 7.54
N GLU A 145 -18.38 -8.41 8.20
CA GLU A 145 -17.77 -7.91 9.43
C GLU A 145 -16.50 -7.08 9.19
N ALA A 146 -16.22 -6.71 7.94
CA ALA A 146 -15.07 -5.88 7.58
C ALA A 146 -15.01 -4.55 8.36
N ASN A 147 -16.16 -3.97 8.69
CA ASN A 147 -16.31 -2.73 9.45
C ASN A 147 -15.92 -2.85 10.93
N ARG A 148 -15.72 -4.06 11.46
CA ARG A 148 -15.28 -4.27 12.85
C ARG A 148 -13.81 -3.92 13.06
N LEU A 149 -13.01 -3.98 12.00
CA LEU A 149 -11.62 -3.56 12.06
C LEU A 149 -11.49 -2.08 11.69
N PRO A 150 -10.68 -1.32 12.45
CA PRO A 150 -10.52 0.11 12.22
C PRO A 150 -9.70 0.38 10.95
N GLN A 151 -9.91 1.54 10.33
CA GLN A 151 -9.22 1.92 9.11
C GLN A 151 -7.68 1.89 9.25
N TRP A 152 -7.14 2.29 10.40
CA TRP A 152 -5.69 2.24 10.64
C TRP A 152 -5.11 0.83 10.50
N PHE A 153 -5.92 -0.19 10.83
CA PHE A 153 -5.51 -1.58 10.69
C PHE A 153 -5.55 -2.02 9.23
N HIS A 154 -6.68 -1.78 8.54
CA HIS A 154 -6.83 -2.12 7.12
C HIS A 154 -5.70 -1.53 6.28
N GLU A 155 -5.52 -0.21 6.35
CA GLU A 155 -4.52 0.48 5.54
C GLU A 155 -3.10 0.24 6.05
N GLY A 156 -2.90 0.24 7.37
CA GLY A 156 -1.57 -0.01 7.94
C GLY A 156 -1.04 -1.41 7.63
N SER A 157 -1.89 -2.43 7.69
CA SER A 157 -1.52 -3.80 7.34
C SER A 157 -1.29 -3.95 5.84
N ALA A 158 -2.14 -3.38 4.98
CA ALA A 158 -1.94 -3.39 3.53
C ALA A 158 -0.60 -2.74 3.14
N LEU A 159 -0.28 -1.56 3.70
CA LEU A 159 0.99 -0.87 3.49
C LEU A 159 2.22 -1.66 3.98
N TYR A 160 2.06 -2.39 5.09
CA TYR A 160 3.12 -3.23 5.63
C TYR A 160 3.36 -4.48 4.77
N LEU A 161 2.28 -5.12 4.33
CA LEU A 161 2.31 -6.36 3.56
C LEU A 161 2.81 -6.15 2.13
N SER A 162 2.35 -5.08 1.46
CA SER A 162 2.75 -4.73 0.09
C SER A 162 4.18 -4.23 0.00
N GLY A 163 4.78 -3.77 1.10
CA GLY A 163 6.11 -3.16 1.08
C GLY A 163 6.13 -1.74 0.51
N GLY A 164 4.95 -1.10 0.36
CA GLY A 164 4.86 0.21 -0.25
C GLY A 164 5.78 1.27 0.39
N LYS A 165 6.07 2.32 -0.37
CA LYS A 165 7.04 3.37 -0.01
C LYS A 165 6.34 4.68 0.34
N THR A 166 7.01 5.51 1.13
CA THR A 166 6.54 6.86 1.47
C THR A 166 6.59 7.82 0.27
N GLN A 167 7.46 7.51 -0.68
CA GLN A 167 7.75 8.33 -1.84
C GLN A 167 8.11 7.41 -3.01
N TYR A 168 7.53 7.72 -4.16
CA TYR A 168 7.95 7.15 -5.45
C TYR A 168 8.47 8.28 -6.34
N ILE A 169 9.48 7.95 -7.13
CA ILE A 169 10.07 8.83 -8.14
C ILE A 169 9.95 8.08 -9.46
N SER A 170 9.24 8.65 -10.42
CA SER A 170 9.15 8.11 -11.77
C SER A 170 9.69 9.12 -12.79
N HIS A 171 10.35 8.61 -13.82
CA HIS A 171 10.90 9.39 -14.92
C HIS A 171 10.02 9.16 -16.15
N GLN A 172 9.47 10.22 -16.71
CA GLN A 172 8.66 10.17 -17.93
C GLN A 172 9.53 10.43 -19.17
N ASP A 173 9.05 9.99 -20.34
CA ASP A 173 9.80 9.94 -21.62
C ASP A 173 10.38 11.29 -22.10
N TYR A 174 9.95 12.41 -21.52
CA TYR A 174 10.43 13.76 -21.83
C TYR A 174 11.31 14.39 -20.73
N GLY A 175 11.83 13.60 -19.80
CA GLY A 175 12.70 14.07 -18.71
C GLY A 175 11.98 14.68 -17.51
N HIS A 176 10.64 14.66 -17.50
CA HIS A 176 9.85 15.07 -16.36
C HIS A 176 9.96 14.02 -15.24
N THR A 177 10.33 14.49 -14.04
CA THR A 177 10.37 13.66 -12.84
C THR A 177 9.09 13.87 -12.04
N ARG A 178 8.27 12.83 -11.88
CA ARG A 178 7.12 12.85 -10.99
C ARG A 178 7.56 12.35 -9.62
N VAL A 179 7.17 13.09 -8.59
CA VAL A 179 7.33 12.67 -7.19
C VAL A 179 5.96 12.48 -6.57
N SER A 180 5.64 11.24 -6.22
CA SER A 180 4.38 10.84 -5.60
C SER A 180 4.60 10.64 -4.09
N TRP A 181 3.75 11.25 -3.26
CA TRP A 181 3.83 11.15 -1.80
C TRP A 181 2.58 10.47 -1.24
N SER A 182 2.76 9.51 -0.33
CA SER A 182 1.62 8.93 0.38
C SER A 182 0.92 9.98 1.26
N PRO A 183 -0.42 9.91 1.44
CA PRO A 183 -1.15 10.76 2.36
C PRO A 183 -0.58 10.75 3.80
N ARG A 184 -0.85 11.82 4.56
CA ARG A 184 -0.32 11.97 5.93
C ARG A 184 -0.69 10.81 6.85
N ASP A 185 -1.93 10.36 6.80
CA ASP A 185 -2.44 9.31 7.69
C ASP A 185 -1.83 7.94 7.32
N TYR A 186 -1.65 7.67 6.02
CA TYR A 186 -0.94 6.48 5.52
C TYR A 186 0.49 6.44 6.06
N ASN A 187 1.18 7.58 6.11
CA ASN A 187 2.52 7.67 6.68
C ASN A 187 2.54 7.44 8.21
N GLU A 188 1.46 7.76 8.92
CA GLU A 188 1.31 7.40 10.33
C GLU A 188 1.15 5.89 10.53
N TRP A 189 0.24 5.26 9.80
CA TRP A 189 -0.01 3.82 9.90
C TRP A 189 1.19 2.99 9.45
N ARG A 190 1.85 3.40 8.36
CA ARG A 190 3.12 2.81 7.91
C ARG A 190 4.19 2.87 9.00
N ARG A 191 4.29 4.00 9.72
CA ARG A 191 5.23 4.15 10.84
C ARG A 191 4.88 3.22 11.99
N ALA A 192 3.60 3.05 12.31
CA ALA A 192 3.12 2.17 13.36
C ALA A 192 3.51 0.71 13.09
N PHE A 193 3.19 0.18 11.91
CA PHE A 193 3.53 -1.21 11.55
C PHE A 193 5.05 -1.43 11.44
N ARG A 194 5.80 -0.47 10.87
CA ARG A 194 7.27 -0.53 10.85
C ARG A 194 7.88 -0.49 12.25
N TYR A 195 7.25 0.20 13.20
CA TYR A 195 7.69 0.18 14.59
C TYR A 195 7.50 -1.20 15.20
N LEU A 196 6.35 -1.85 14.97
CA LEU A 196 6.10 -3.21 15.44
C LEU A 196 7.14 -4.18 14.88
N ASP A 197 7.31 -4.17 13.55
CA ASP A 197 8.25 -5.04 12.84
C ASP A 197 9.68 -4.89 13.33
N ARG A 198 10.18 -3.65 13.45
CA ARG A 198 11.55 -3.40 13.94
C ARG A 198 11.75 -3.74 15.40
N ARG A 199 10.70 -3.63 16.23
CA ARG A 199 10.81 -3.80 17.68
C ARG A 199 10.62 -5.24 18.11
N PHE A 200 9.70 -5.94 17.47
CA PHE A 200 9.24 -7.27 17.86
C PHE A 200 9.60 -8.33 16.83
N GLY A 201 9.69 -7.98 15.54
CA GLY A 201 9.97 -8.91 14.45
C GLY A 201 8.82 -9.02 13.46
N ALA A 202 9.12 -9.58 12.29
CA ALA A 202 8.12 -9.81 11.25
C ALA A 202 7.11 -10.89 11.67
N GLU A 203 7.56 -11.97 12.30
CA GLU A 203 6.72 -13.08 12.76
C GLU A 203 5.63 -12.61 13.72
N GLU A 204 5.99 -11.83 14.75
CA GLU A 204 5.04 -11.27 15.71
C GLU A 204 4.10 -10.25 15.06
N THR A 205 4.59 -9.46 14.10
CA THR A 205 3.77 -8.48 13.36
C THR A 205 2.73 -9.18 12.49
N GLU A 206 3.12 -10.23 11.80
CA GLU A 206 2.22 -11.05 10.98
C GLU A 206 1.26 -11.89 11.85
N TRP A 207 1.70 -12.36 13.02
CA TRP A 207 0.84 -12.99 14.01
C TRP A 207 -0.22 -12.03 14.55
N PHE A 208 0.14 -10.77 14.81
CA PHE A 208 -0.81 -9.72 15.15
C PHE A 208 -1.85 -9.49 14.05
N ILE A 209 -1.42 -9.37 12.79
CA ILE A 209 -2.33 -9.21 11.64
C ILE A 209 -3.33 -10.37 11.59
N ARG A 210 -2.84 -11.62 11.67
CA ARG A 210 -3.69 -12.80 11.73
C ARG A 210 -4.66 -12.74 12.90
N LYS A 211 -4.19 -12.43 14.11
CA LYS A 211 -5.04 -12.42 15.30
C LYS A 211 -6.15 -11.37 15.18
N ALA A 212 -5.82 -10.17 14.73
CA ALA A 212 -6.79 -9.11 14.50
C ALA A 212 -7.89 -9.54 13.52
N ILE A 213 -7.52 -10.21 12.43
CA ILE A 213 -8.46 -10.71 11.43
C ILE A 213 -9.33 -11.85 12.00
N GLU A 214 -8.73 -12.84 12.65
CA GLU A 214 -9.45 -13.97 13.26
C GLU A 214 -10.46 -13.50 14.32
N THR A 215 -10.07 -12.56 15.18
CA THR A 215 -10.90 -12.07 16.28
C THR A 215 -11.78 -10.88 15.89
N ARG A 216 -11.57 -10.29 14.72
CA ARG A 216 -12.21 -9.04 14.26
C ARG A 216 -12.04 -7.91 15.29
N ASP A 217 -10.87 -7.87 15.91
CA ASP A 217 -10.55 -6.92 16.97
C ASP A 217 -9.05 -6.59 16.93
N ALA A 218 -8.72 -5.47 16.28
CA ALA A 218 -7.35 -5.01 16.16
C ALA A 218 -6.77 -4.56 17.52
N GLU A 219 -7.58 -3.93 18.37
CA GLU A 219 -7.11 -3.40 19.66
C GLU A 219 -6.83 -4.56 20.64
N GLY A 220 -7.74 -5.53 20.71
CA GLY A 220 -7.56 -6.75 21.50
C GLY A 220 -6.37 -7.59 21.01
N ALA A 221 -6.18 -7.72 19.70
CA ALA A 221 -5.01 -8.40 19.13
C ALA A 221 -3.71 -7.66 19.46
N LEU A 222 -3.69 -6.33 19.37
CA LEU A 222 -2.52 -5.51 19.70
C LEU A 222 -2.12 -5.70 21.17
N ARG A 223 -3.10 -5.71 22.07
CA ARG A 223 -2.88 -5.99 23.49
C ARG A 223 -2.36 -7.40 23.73
N LYS A 224 -2.95 -8.38 23.07
CA LYS A 224 -2.58 -9.79 23.24
C LYS A 224 -1.16 -10.09 22.76
N VAL A 225 -0.77 -9.53 21.62
CA VAL A 225 0.51 -9.84 20.98
C VAL A 225 1.64 -8.97 21.52
N PHE A 226 1.40 -7.67 21.71
CA PHE A 226 2.45 -6.72 22.08
C PHE A 226 2.31 -6.11 23.47
N GLY A 227 1.22 -6.39 24.19
CA GLY A 227 0.94 -5.76 25.49
C GLY A 227 0.58 -4.27 25.40
N LEU A 228 0.27 -3.76 24.20
CA LEU A 228 -0.09 -2.34 24.01
C LEU A 228 -1.57 -2.12 24.33
N SER A 229 -1.89 -1.02 25.01
CA SER A 229 -3.25 -0.68 25.43
C SER A 229 -4.19 -0.39 24.27
N GLY A 230 -3.64 0.13 23.15
CA GLY A 230 -4.32 0.29 21.88
C GLY A 230 -3.54 1.15 20.86
N TYR A 231 -4.18 1.49 19.74
CA TYR A 231 -3.57 2.27 18.66
C TYR A 231 -2.96 3.62 19.10
N PRO A 232 -3.58 4.43 19.98
CA PRO A 232 -2.98 5.69 20.43
C PRO A 232 -1.61 5.51 21.10
N GLU A 233 -1.43 4.42 21.84
CA GLU A 233 -0.13 4.10 22.44
C GLU A 233 0.89 3.70 21.36
N LEU A 234 0.50 2.84 20.42
CA LEU A 234 1.34 2.44 19.31
C LEU A 234 1.80 3.65 18.48
N ALA A 235 0.88 4.51 18.07
CA ALA A 235 1.17 5.71 17.28
C ALA A 235 2.16 6.63 18.01
N ARG A 236 1.98 6.82 19.32
CA ARG A 236 2.89 7.62 20.16
C ARG A 236 4.30 7.02 20.22
N LEU A 237 4.41 5.71 20.44
CA LEU A 237 5.71 5.01 20.51
C LEU A 237 6.42 5.04 19.15
N ALA A 238 5.70 4.76 18.07
CA ALA A 238 6.22 4.82 16.70
C ALA A 238 6.70 6.24 16.35
N ARG A 239 5.93 7.27 16.70
CA ARG A 239 6.33 8.68 16.49
C ARG A 239 7.57 9.05 17.28
N ARG A 240 7.65 8.67 18.56
CA ARG A 240 8.83 8.93 19.41
C ARG A 240 10.07 8.28 18.83
N ARG A 241 9.97 7.01 18.41
CA ARG A 241 11.09 6.30 17.78
C ARG A 241 11.53 6.97 16.47
N TRP A 242 10.58 7.34 15.63
CA TRP A 242 10.88 8.04 14.37
C TRP A 242 11.60 9.37 14.61
N LEU A 243 11.15 10.18 15.58
CA LEU A 243 11.82 11.44 15.94
C LEU A 243 13.27 11.20 16.37
N LEU A 244 13.52 10.19 17.21
CA LEU A 244 14.87 9.82 17.64
C LEU A 244 15.76 9.37 16.47
N GLU A 245 15.20 8.66 15.49
CA GLU A 245 15.93 8.26 14.29
C GLU A 245 16.27 9.48 13.41
N GLN A 246 15.35 10.44 13.27
CA GLN A 246 15.63 11.67 12.52
C GLN A 246 16.70 12.54 13.20
N THR A 247 16.64 12.68 14.53
CA THR A 247 17.66 13.44 15.26
C THR A 247 19.03 12.76 15.20
N ALA A 248 19.08 11.44 15.33
CA ALA A 248 20.32 10.69 15.18
C ALA A 248 20.93 10.83 13.77
N ARG A 249 20.10 10.76 12.72
CA ARG A 249 20.54 10.98 11.33
C ARG A 249 21.07 12.39 11.12
N ALA A 250 20.36 13.41 11.60
CA ALA A 250 20.82 14.79 11.51
C ALA A 250 22.16 14.99 12.24
N GLY A 251 22.29 14.43 13.45
CA GLY A 251 23.54 14.47 14.21
C GLY A 251 24.71 13.79 13.47
N ALA A 252 24.46 12.62 12.84
CA ALA A 252 25.47 11.93 12.05
C ALA A 252 25.93 12.74 10.83
N ILE A 253 24.99 13.38 10.12
CA ILE A 253 25.31 14.26 8.97
C ILE A 253 26.16 15.45 9.43
N LEU A 254 25.74 16.13 10.50
CA LEU A 254 26.48 17.27 11.05
C LEU A 254 27.88 16.85 11.55
N GLY A 255 27.99 15.68 12.19
CA GLY A 255 29.28 15.12 12.61
C GLY A 255 30.20 14.81 11.43
N ALA A 256 29.68 14.23 10.35
CA ALA A 256 30.43 13.96 9.13
C ALA A 256 30.93 15.26 8.46
N LEU A 257 30.07 16.28 8.37
CA LEU A 257 30.45 17.59 7.85
C LEU A 257 31.52 18.27 8.73
N GLY A 258 31.40 18.17 10.05
CA GLY A 258 32.40 18.68 11.00
C GLY A 258 33.75 17.98 10.86
N LEU A 259 33.75 16.66 10.72
CA LEU A 259 34.96 15.87 10.48
C LEU A 259 35.61 16.24 9.13
N ALA A 260 34.81 16.37 8.06
CA ALA A 260 35.31 16.79 6.76
C ALA A 260 35.96 18.19 6.83
N ALA A 261 35.32 19.15 7.50
CA ALA A 261 35.88 20.48 7.70
C ALA A 261 37.18 20.45 8.51
N TYR A 262 37.26 19.62 9.55
CA TYR A 262 38.47 19.42 10.34
C TYR A 262 39.61 18.83 9.51
N LEU A 263 39.34 17.79 8.71
CA LEU A 263 40.33 17.17 7.82
C LEU A 263 40.83 18.14 6.74
N LEU A 264 39.93 18.94 6.15
CA LEU A 264 40.30 19.99 5.20
C LEU A 264 41.20 21.05 5.85
N ARG A 265 40.91 21.45 7.10
CA ARG A 265 41.75 22.38 7.84
C ARG A 265 43.14 21.81 8.14
N LEU A 266 43.23 20.54 8.55
CA LEU A 266 44.52 19.87 8.77
C LEU A 266 45.35 19.80 7.49
N ARG A 267 44.71 19.50 6.36
CA ARG A 267 45.36 19.50 5.06
C ARG A 267 45.91 20.88 4.69
N ALA A 268 45.11 21.94 4.84
CA ALA A 268 45.54 23.32 4.57
C ALA A 268 46.70 23.75 5.47
N LEU A 269 46.71 23.34 6.75
CA LEU A 269 47.82 23.61 7.66
C LEU A 269 49.11 22.87 7.26
N ARG A 270 48.99 21.64 6.74
CA ARG A 270 50.11 20.85 6.24
C ARG A 270 50.71 21.48 4.98
N GLU A 271 49.87 21.82 3.99
CA GLU A 271 50.28 22.50 2.76
C GLU A 271 50.96 23.84 3.08
N ARG A 272 50.45 24.59 4.06
CA ARG A 272 51.08 25.84 4.51
C ARG A 272 52.44 25.63 5.17
N ARG A 273 52.62 24.55 5.92
CA ARG A 273 53.90 24.21 6.54
C ARG A 273 54.94 23.79 5.49
N GLU A 274 54.54 22.97 4.53
CA GLU A 274 55.39 22.56 3.40
C GLU A 274 55.85 23.78 2.59
N MET A 275 54.96 24.75 2.32
CA MET A 275 55.36 26.01 1.66
C MET A 275 56.37 26.84 2.47
N LEU A 276 56.25 26.88 3.79
CA LEU A 276 57.17 27.63 4.65
C LEU A 276 58.55 26.94 4.76
N GLU A 277 58.58 25.60 4.80
CA GLU A 277 59.82 24.82 4.81
C GLU A 277 60.56 24.92 3.45
N ASP A 278 59.83 24.95 2.32
CA ASP A 278 60.41 25.19 1.00
C ASP A 278 60.96 26.61 0.82
N ASP A 279 60.31 27.62 1.42
CA ASP A 279 60.81 29.01 1.40
C ASP A 279 62.06 29.17 2.28
N GLU A 280 62.15 28.52 3.44
CA GLU A 280 63.35 28.55 4.30
C GLU A 280 64.57 27.88 3.63
N MET A 281 64.38 26.86 2.79
CA MET A 281 65.48 26.22 2.05
C MET A 281 65.96 27.00 0.80
N ARG A 282 65.30 28.11 0.46
CA ARG A 282 65.66 28.98 -0.68
C ARG A 282 66.47 30.22 -0.30
N TRP A 283 66.76 30.42 0.98
CA TRP A 283 67.63 31.47 1.51
C TRP A 283 68.92 30.90 2.11
#